data_AF-W7Y6N5-F1
#
_entry.id   AF-W7Y6N5-F1
#
_cell.length_a   1.000
_cell.length_b   1.000
_cell.length_c   1.000
_cell.angle_alpha   90.00
_cell.angle_beta   90.00
_cell.angle_gamma   90.00
#
_symmetry.space_group_name_H-M   'P 1'
#
loop_
_entity.id
_entity.type
_entity.pdbx_description
1 polymer ?
#
loop_
_entity_poly.entity_id
_entity_poly.type
_entity_poly.pdbx_seq_one_letter_code
_entity_poly.pdbx_strand_id
1 'polypeptide(L)'
;MLRAGKPNWRQRFRLKFWLTPTPLTNVHAFYNQTIIKNISGKQPAYPSFKPHKKFLQSTLPQPPKHPNIPEDAQWLAGEGAGSWFHVETEKALLKITRYSPSATIECTGFYDSKKVYSHWVDLHACTVTYPSHCHRVTIKL
;
A
#
# COMPACT_ATOMS: atom_id res chain seq x y z
N MET A 1 13.05 -13.56 10.24
CA MET A 1 11.76 -12.94 10.60
C MET A 1 11.69 -12.80 12.11
N LEU A 2 11.61 -11.58 12.64
CA LEU A 2 11.26 -11.36 14.05
C LEU A 2 9.78 -11.72 14.21
N ARG A 3 9.48 -12.85 14.87
CA ARG A 3 8.10 -13.13 15.27
C ARG A 3 7.73 -12.15 16.39
N ALA A 4 6.76 -11.29 16.14
CA ALA A 4 6.18 -10.44 17.18
C ALA A 4 5.56 -11.33 18.27
N GLY A 5 6.02 -11.15 19.51
CA GLY A 5 5.56 -11.91 20.68
C GLY A 5 5.61 -11.04 21.94
N LYS A 6 5.26 -11.60 23.11
CA LYS A 6 5.41 -10.94 24.42
C LYS A 6 6.83 -11.21 24.96
N PRO A 7 7.83 -10.34 24.72
CA PRO A 7 9.18 -10.56 25.21
C PRO A 7 9.18 -10.55 26.74
N ASN A 8 10.14 -11.26 27.33
CA ASN A 8 10.34 -11.21 28.78
C ASN A 8 10.73 -9.77 29.21
N TRP A 9 10.54 -9.45 30.48
CA TRP A 9 10.70 -8.07 30.96
C TRP A 9 12.11 -7.51 30.72
N ARG A 10 13.16 -8.34 30.83
CA ARG A 10 14.56 -7.95 30.53
C ARG A 10 14.76 -7.53 29.06
N GLN A 11 14.20 -8.30 28.12
CA GLN A 11 14.22 -7.95 26.71
C GLN A 11 13.38 -6.70 26.43
N ARG A 12 12.26 -6.52 27.12
CA ARG A 12 11.42 -5.33 27.01
C ARG A 12 12.15 -4.05 27.42
N PHE A 13 13.00 -4.11 28.45
CA PHE A 13 13.88 -3.00 28.82
C PHE A 13 14.99 -2.77 27.79
N ARG A 14 15.63 -3.82 27.24
CA ARG A 14 16.64 -3.66 26.17
C ARG A 14 16.06 -3.07 24.88
N LEU A 15 14.80 -3.35 24.58
CA LEU A 15 14.07 -2.77 23.44
C LEU A 15 13.57 -1.34 23.73
N LYS A 16 13.58 -0.89 24.99
CA LYS A 16 13.15 0.46 25.39
C LYS A 16 14.37 1.38 25.35
N PHE A 17 14.60 1.97 24.19
CA PHE A 17 15.73 2.85 23.87
C PHE A 17 15.93 3.98 24.86
N TRP A 18 17.19 4.34 25.13
CA TRP A 18 17.49 5.52 25.94
C TRP A 18 18.16 6.67 25.20
N LEU A 19 18.69 6.55 23.97
CA LEU A 19 19.11 7.77 23.22
C LEU A 19 19.29 7.69 21.69
N THR A 20 19.35 6.53 21.03
CA THR A 20 19.09 6.41 19.57
C THR A 20 18.85 4.94 19.18
N PRO A 21 17.70 4.58 18.60
CA PRO A 21 17.50 3.23 18.07
C PRO A 21 18.29 3.06 16.77
N THR A 22 19.46 2.42 16.82
CA THR A 22 20.03 1.86 15.60
C THR A 22 19.34 0.53 15.32
N PRO A 23 18.83 0.27 14.09
CA PRO A 23 18.09 -0.96 13.80
C PRO A 23 18.90 -2.24 14.11
N LEU A 24 20.23 -2.16 14.07
CA LEU A 24 21.15 -3.25 14.41
C LEU A 24 21.09 -3.69 15.88
N THR A 25 20.92 -2.76 16.84
CA THR A 25 20.88 -3.13 18.27
C THR A 25 19.62 -3.93 18.64
N ASN A 26 18.51 -3.72 17.93
CA ASN A 26 17.28 -4.52 18.12
C ASN A 26 17.40 -5.95 17.60
N VAL A 27 18.15 -6.14 16.51
CA VAL A 27 18.37 -7.47 15.92
C VAL A 27 19.20 -8.33 16.86
N HIS A 28 20.14 -7.74 17.59
CA HIS A 28 21.01 -8.45 18.54
C HIS A 28 20.44 -8.61 19.96
N ALA A 29 19.24 -8.10 20.25
CA ALA A 29 18.68 -8.11 21.62
C ALA A 29 18.29 -9.51 22.14
N PHE A 30 18.15 -10.50 21.25
CA PHE A 30 17.72 -11.86 21.59
C PHE A 30 18.91 -12.83 21.62
N TYR A 31 19.00 -13.66 22.66
CA TYR A 31 20.06 -14.67 22.81
C TYR A 31 19.89 -15.87 21.86
N ASN A 32 18.66 -16.21 21.49
CA ASN A 32 18.33 -17.36 20.61
C ASN A 32 18.10 -16.90 19.17
N GLN A 33 19.07 -16.22 18.56
CA GLN A 33 19.00 -15.87 17.15
C GLN A 33 19.18 -17.13 16.30
N THR A 34 18.17 -17.50 15.52
CA THR A 34 18.35 -18.45 14.42
C THR A 34 19.11 -17.74 13.31
N ILE A 35 20.44 -17.84 13.32
CA ILE A 35 21.27 -17.40 12.21
C ILE A 35 21.02 -18.35 11.06
N ILE A 36 20.23 -17.92 10.09
CA ILE A 36 20.10 -18.63 8.82
C ILE A 36 21.44 -18.50 8.14
N LYS A 37 22.27 -19.55 8.18
CA LYS A 37 23.47 -19.63 7.33
C LYS A 37 23.00 -19.43 5.90
N ASN A 38 23.64 -18.54 5.16
CA ASN A 38 23.27 -18.28 3.77
C ASN A 38 23.45 -19.59 2.98
N ILE A 39 22.35 -20.33 2.77
CA ILE A 39 22.34 -21.64 2.09
C ILE A 39 22.64 -21.45 0.58
N SER A 40 22.61 -20.21 0.11
CA SER A 40 22.97 -19.87 -1.26
C SER A 40 24.35 -19.25 -1.26
N GLY A 41 25.35 -19.94 -1.84
CA GLY A 41 26.62 -19.32 -2.24
C GLY A 41 26.46 -18.19 -3.27
N LYS A 42 25.22 -17.81 -3.59
CA LYS A 42 24.90 -16.61 -4.37
C LYS A 42 25.03 -15.41 -3.43
N GLN A 43 25.96 -14.52 -3.75
CA GLN A 43 25.99 -13.20 -3.14
C GLN A 43 24.59 -12.59 -3.17
N PRO A 44 24.14 -11.93 -2.09
CA PRO A 44 22.88 -11.21 -2.11
C PRO A 44 22.87 -10.30 -3.35
N ALA A 45 21.93 -10.55 -4.27
CA ALA A 45 21.75 -9.76 -5.46
C ALA A 45 21.15 -8.42 -5.04
N TYR A 46 21.99 -7.54 -4.51
CA TYR A 46 21.66 -6.14 -4.46
C TYR A 46 21.66 -5.66 -5.91
N PRO A 47 20.63 -4.94 -6.37
CA PRO A 47 20.73 -4.25 -7.64
C PRO A 47 21.98 -3.36 -7.56
N SER A 48 22.98 -3.66 -8.38
CA SER A 48 24.21 -2.87 -8.48
C SER A 48 23.92 -1.43 -8.90
N PHE A 49 22.75 -1.23 -9.49
CA PHE A 49 22.23 0.06 -9.89
C PHE A 49 21.34 0.65 -8.78
N LYS A 50 21.85 1.68 -8.10
CA LYS A 50 20.99 2.62 -7.39
C LYS A 50 20.33 3.51 -8.44
N PRO A 51 19.01 3.42 -8.67
CA PRO A 51 18.35 4.32 -9.62
C PRO A 51 18.61 5.76 -9.18
N HIS A 52 19.00 6.60 -10.15
CA HIS A 52 19.24 8.02 -9.90
C HIS A 52 17.96 8.63 -9.30
N LYS A 53 18.06 9.49 -8.27
CA LYS A 53 16.88 10.06 -7.58
C LYS A 53 15.83 10.71 -8.51
N LYS A 54 16.24 11.10 -9.73
CA LYS A 54 15.36 11.62 -10.79
C LYS A 54 14.31 10.60 -11.23
N PHE A 55 14.61 9.29 -11.15
CA PHE A 55 13.65 8.20 -11.42
C PHE A 55 12.53 8.10 -10.39
N LEU A 56 12.70 8.69 -9.20
CA LEU A 56 11.71 8.68 -8.12
C LEU A 56 10.91 9.99 -8.03
N GLN A 57 11.13 10.94 -8.94
CA GLN A 57 10.50 12.27 -8.85
C GLN A 57 9.14 12.37 -9.54
N SER A 58 8.67 11.29 -10.19
CA SER A 58 7.43 11.32 -10.95
C SER A 58 6.61 10.06 -10.74
N THR A 59 5.29 10.25 -10.65
CA THR A 59 4.33 9.16 -10.75
C THR A 59 4.23 8.69 -12.21
N LEU A 60 3.75 7.46 -12.43
CA LEU A 60 3.58 6.94 -13.78
C LEU A 60 2.54 7.77 -14.58
N PRO A 61 2.77 8.00 -15.89
CA PRO A 61 1.75 8.60 -16.73
C PRO A 61 0.51 7.70 -16.80
N GLN A 62 -0.64 8.32 -17.02
CA GLN A 62 -1.88 7.59 -17.25
C GLN A 62 -1.76 6.73 -18.52
N PRO A 63 -2.01 5.41 -18.45
CA PRO A 63 -2.01 4.57 -19.63
C PRO A 63 -3.26 4.83 -20.49
N PRO A 64 -3.28 4.40 -21.76
CA PRO A 64 -4.50 4.34 -22.55
C PRO A 64 -5.59 3.56 -21.78
N LYS A 65 -6.80 4.11 -21.69
CA LYS A 65 -7.92 3.45 -21.01
C LYS A 65 -8.41 2.28 -21.85
N HIS A 66 -8.45 1.10 -21.26
CA HIS A 66 -8.96 -0.10 -21.91
C HIS A 66 -10.50 -0.04 -22.01
N PRO A 67 -11.14 -0.50 -23.11
CA PRO A 67 -12.59 -0.41 -23.32
C PRO A 67 -13.45 -1.07 -22.23
N ASN A 68 -12.92 -2.11 -21.58
CA ASN A 68 -13.61 -2.82 -20.49
C ASN A 68 -13.53 -2.10 -19.14
N ILE A 69 -12.83 -0.97 -19.05
CA ILE A 69 -12.79 -0.13 -17.83
C ILE A 69 -13.90 0.91 -17.98
N PRO A 70 -14.73 1.13 -16.94
CA PRO A 70 -15.78 2.16 -16.97
C PRO A 70 -15.26 3.54 -17.40
N GLU A 71 -16.08 4.26 -18.17
CA GLU A 71 -15.71 5.54 -18.75
C GLU A 71 -15.43 6.61 -17.69
N ASP A 72 -16.17 6.56 -16.59
CA ASP A 72 -16.05 7.40 -15.40
C ASP A 72 -14.95 6.95 -14.42
N ALA A 73 -14.23 5.85 -14.71
CA ALA A 73 -13.12 5.40 -13.88
C ALA A 73 -11.94 6.39 -13.90
N GLN A 74 -11.31 6.56 -12.74
CA GLN A 74 -10.25 7.53 -12.48
C GLN A 74 -8.89 6.84 -12.38
N TRP A 75 -7.86 7.45 -12.98
CA TRP A 75 -6.50 6.97 -12.85
C TRP A 75 -5.87 7.54 -11.58
N LEU A 76 -5.37 6.66 -10.71
CA LEU A 76 -4.51 7.07 -9.61
C LEU A 76 -3.09 6.56 -9.86
N ALA A 77 -2.22 7.51 -10.17
CA ALA A 77 -0.81 7.26 -10.41
C ALA A 77 -0.04 7.08 -9.11
N GLY A 78 0.85 6.09 -9.06
CA GLY A 78 1.83 5.89 -8.00
C GLY A 78 3.26 5.87 -8.56
N GLU A 79 4.22 5.79 -7.64
CA GLU A 79 5.64 5.64 -7.99
C GLU A 79 5.88 4.20 -8.45
N GLY A 80 6.01 4.01 -9.77
CA GLY A 80 6.27 2.70 -10.37
C GLY A 80 5.05 1.77 -10.52
N ALA A 81 3.87 2.18 -10.07
CA ALA A 81 2.61 1.47 -10.28
C ALA A 81 1.43 2.44 -10.34
N GLY A 82 0.29 2.03 -10.92
CA GLY A 82 -0.94 2.81 -10.90
C GLY A 82 -2.12 1.93 -11.28
N SER A 83 -3.31 2.36 -10.88
CA SER A 83 -4.54 1.59 -11.11
C SER A 83 -5.69 2.53 -11.47
N TRP A 84 -6.67 1.97 -12.17
CA TRP A 84 -7.95 2.62 -12.44
C TRP A 84 -8.92 2.32 -11.30
N PHE A 85 -9.67 3.33 -10.87
CA PHE A 85 -10.66 3.21 -9.81
C PHE A 85 -12.02 3.63 -10.33
N HIS A 86 -12.99 2.74 -10.24
CA HIS A 86 -14.39 3.03 -10.50
C HIS A 86 -15.13 3.10 -9.18
N VAL A 87 -15.96 4.13 -9.00
CA VAL A 87 -16.69 4.40 -7.76
C VAL A 87 -18.17 4.47 -8.11
N GLU A 88 -18.96 3.60 -7.50
CA GLU A 88 -20.41 3.53 -7.69
C GLU A 88 -21.13 3.36 -6.34
N THR A 89 -22.44 3.56 -6.32
CA THR A 89 -23.27 3.28 -5.13
C THR A 89 -24.05 1.99 -5.34
N GLU A 90 -24.01 1.09 -4.35
CA GLU A 90 -24.76 -0.16 -4.37
C GLU A 90 -25.44 -0.36 -3.01
N LYS A 91 -26.79 -0.38 -3.00
CA LYS A 91 -27.62 -0.63 -1.81
C LYS A 91 -27.20 0.19 -0.58
N ALA A 92 -26.92 1.47 -0.81
CA ALA A 92 -26.47 2.49 0.15
C ALA A 92 -25.00 2.40 0.59
N LEU A 93 -24.24 1.42 0.12
CA LEU A 93 -22.78 1.37 0.28
C LEU A 93 -22.10 2.01 -0.93
N LEU A 94 -20.89 2.52 -0.71
CA LEU A 94 -20.02 2.94 -1.79
C LEU A 94 -19.19 1.74 -2.24
N LYS A 95 -19.33 1.34 -3.49
CA LYS A 95 -18.55 0.27 -4.10
C LYS A 95 -17.41 0.87 -4.90
N ILE A 96 -16.19 0.42 -4.62
CA ILE A 96 -15.00 0.84 -5.37
C ILE A 96 -14.37 -0.40 -5.98
N THR A 97 -14.18 -0.36 -7.30
CA THR A 97 -13.50 -1.42 -8.05
C THR A 97 -12.18 -0.87 -8.57
N ARG A 98 -11.09 -1.58 -8.28
CA ARG A 98 -9.75 -1.28 -8.79
C ARG A 98 -9.43 -2.20 -9.97
N TYR A 99 -9.07 -1.59 -11.09
CA TYR A 99 -8.63 -2.28 -12.29
C TYR A 99 -7.15 -2.03 -12.55
N SER A 100 -6.47 -3.04 -13.08
CA SER A 100 -5.16 -2.89 -13.69
C SER A 100 -5.26 -2.06 -14.99
N PRO A 101 -4.13 -1.59 -15.56
CA PRO A 101 -4.12 -0.98 -16.89
C PRO A 101 -4.73 -1.85 -18.00
N SER A 102 -4.71 -3.18 -17.82
CA SER A 102 -5.26 -4.17 -18.76
C SER A 102 -6.72 -4.57 -18.44
N ALA A 103 -7.46 -3.74 -17.69
CA ALA A 103 -8.84 -3.98 -17.26
C ALA A 103 -9.08 -5.22 -16.38
N THR A 104 -8.02 -5.79 -15.80
CA THR A 104 -8.18 -6.90 -14.86
C THR A 104 -8.60 -6.36 -13.50
N ILE A 105 -9.66 -6.89 -12.91
CA ILE A 105 -10.09 -6.49 -11.56
C ILE A 105 -9.03 -6.98 -10.57
N GLU A 106 -8.38 -6.04 -9.89
CA GLU A 106 -7.41 -6.34 -8.85
C GLU A 106 -8.08 -6.45 -7.48
N CYS A 107 -9.12 -5.65 -7.24
CA CYS A 107 -9.94 -5.73 -6.04
C CYS A 107 -11.28 -5.02 -6.22
N THR A 108 -12.26 -5.43 -5.42
CA THR A 108 -13.53 -4.74 -5.24
C THR A 108 -13.81 -4.64 -3.75
N GLY A 109 -14.22 -3.46 -3.29
CA GLY A 109 -14.54 -3.21 -1.89
C GLY A 109 -15.85 -2.44 -1.74
N PHE A 110 -16.57 -2.75 -0.66
CA PHE A 110 -17.76 -2.01 -0.24
C PHE A 110 -17.42 -1.22 1.01
N TYR A 111 -17.74 0.07 1.00
CA TYR A 111 -17.37 1.01 2.04
C TYR A 111 -18.62 1.70 2.57
N ASP A 112 -18.71 1.73 3.89
CA ASP A 112 -19.71 2.49 4.60
C ASP A 112 -19.20 3.95 4.74
N SER A 113 -19.97 4.91 4.24
CA SER A 113 -19.61 6.33 4.32
C SER A 113 -20.77 7.15 4.85
N LYS A 114 -20.63 7.60 6.11
CA LYS A 114 -21.62 8.46 6.80
C LYS A 114 -22.03 9.71 5.99
N LYS A 115 -21.19 10.17 5.06
CA LYS A 115 -21.45 11.33 4.19
C LYS A 115 -22.25 10.99 2.93
N VAL A 116 -22.20 9.73 2.45
CA VAL A 116 -22.94 9.29 1.26
C VAL A 116 -24.44 9.14 1.55
N TYR A 117 -24.81 8.80 2.79
CA TYR A 117 -26.22 8.70 3.18
C TYR A 117 -26.91 10.04 3.38
N SER A 118 -26.17 11.10 3.72
CA SER A 118 -26.77 12.36 4.11
C SER A 118 -27.00 13.31 2.96
N HIS A 119 -26.24 13.20 1.86
CA HIS A 119 -26.33 14.08 0.68
C HIS A 119 -26.28 13.22 -0.59
N TRP A 120 -27.01 13.61 -1.63
CA TRP A 120 -26.85 13.08 -2.98
C TRP A 120 -25.45 13.45 -3.47
N VAL A 121 -24.44 12.65 -3.11
CA VAL A 121 -23.05 12.90 -3.48
C VAL A 121 -22.92 12.63 -4.97
N ASP A 122 -22.56 13.66 -5.73
CA ASP A 122 -22.16 13.49 -7.13
C ASP A 122 -20.83 12.71 -7.18
N LEU A 123 -20.90 11.43 -7.56
CA LEU A 123 -19.74 10.55 -7.66
C LEU A 123 -18.80 10.96 -8.80
N HIS A 124 -19.27 11.73 -9.79
CA HIS A 124 -18.42 12.23 -10.86
C HIS A 124 -17.48 13.35 -10.39
N ALA A 125 -17.83 14.07 -9.31
CA ALA A 125 -16.99 15.09 -8.69
C ALA A 125 -16.02 14.51 -7.63
N CYS A 126 -16.22 13.26 -7.23
CA CYS A 126 -15.39 12.58 -6.25
C CYS A 126 -14.00 12.27 -6.84
N THR A 127 -12.93 12.37 -6.04
CA THR A 127 -11.59 11.93 -6.44
C THR A 127 -11.03 10.92 -5.44
N VAL A 128 -10.61 9.75 -5.92
CA VAL A 128 -9.89 8.76 -5.11
C VAL A 128 -8.45 9.24 -4.87
N THR A 129 -8.05 9.40 -3.62
CA THR A 129 -6.74 9.99 -3.26
C THR A 129 -5.78 9.02 -2.59
N TYR A 130 -6.31 7.99 -1.91
CA TYR A 130 -5.46 7.05 -1.19
C TYR A 130 -6.13 5.68 -1.03
N PRO A 131 -5.58 4.62 -1.63
CA PRO A 131 -6.00 3.24 -1.43
C PRO A 131 -4.99 2.47 -0.57
N SER A 132 -5.39 2.01 0.61
CA SER A 132 -4.60 1.09 1.45
C SER A 132 -5.10 -0.34 1.26
N HIS A 133 -4.49 -1.08 0.32
CA HIS A 133 -4.80 -2.49 0.04
C HIS A 133 -6.30 -2.80 -0.12
N CYS A 134 -7.08 -1.86 -0.65
CA CYS A 134 -8.53 -1.96 -0.78
C CYS A 134 -9.27 -2.18 0.55
N HIS A 135 -8.62 -1.98 1.69
CA HIS A 135 -9.24 -2.02 3.01
C HIS A 135 -9.73 -0.63 3.43
N ARG A 136 -9.00 0.41 3.04
CA ARG A 136 -9.37 1.80 3.29
C ARG A 136 -9.16 2.63 2.02
N VAL A 137 -10.15 3.45 1.69
CA VAL A 137 -10.07 4.39 0.57
C VAL A 137 -10.46 5.78 1.05
N THR A 138 -9.65 6.78 0.69
CA THR A 138 -9.96 8.19 0.94
C THR A 138 -10.48 8.82 -0.33
N ILE A 139 -11.67 9.40 -0.23
CA ILE A 139 -12.32 10.15 -1.30
C ILE A 139 -12.36 11.62 -0.91
N LYS A 140 -12.00 12.47 -1.86
CA LYS A 140 -12.25 13.92 -1.78
C LYS A 140 -13.53 14.22 -2.55
N LEU A 141 -14.45 14.93 -1.89
CA LEU A 141 -15.68 15.49 -2.47
C LEU A 141 -15.46 16.97 -2.80
#